data_AF-A0A948BB96-F1
#
_entry.id   AF-A0A948BB96-F1
#
_cell.length_a   1.000
_cell.length_b   1.000
_cell.length_c   1.000
_cell.angle_alpha   90.00
_cell.angle_beta   90.00
_cell.angle_gamma   90.00
#
_symmetry.space_group_name_H-M   'P 1'
#
loop_
_entity.id
_entity.type
_entity.pdbx_description
1 polymer ?
#
loop_
_entity_poly.entity_id
_entity_poly.type
_entity_poly.pdbx_seq_one_letter_code
_entity_poly.pdbx_strand_id
1 'polypeptide(L)'
;MADQIFSHRILQFQLALLIFALFFAPPCYAENNTLSFLGSEACQECHPDEYLSFITHAKKSRSFNSVTKLEKGLTRDEVEKCYSCHTTGYGKPGGFIDSEQTPHLKNAGCEVCHGPGSRHVQTLRADDIKGILTTEDCKQCHISERIKAFRYKPMIRGGAH
;
A
#
# COMPACT_ATOMS: atom_id res chain seq x y z
N MET A 1 49.79 -45.50 13.22
CA MET A 1 49.69 -44.37 14.20
C MET A 1 49.55 -43.01 13.53
N ALA A 2 50.26 -42.71 12.43
CA ALA A 2 50.13 -41.42 11.73
C ALA A 2 48.74 -41.18 11.10
N ASP A 3 48.09 -42.22 10.57
CA ASP A 3 46.81 -42.11 9.86
C ASP A 3 45.62 -41.76 10.77
N GLN A 4 45.62 -42.28 12.01
CA GLN A 4 44.58 -41.98 13.00
C GLN A 4 44.67 -40.52 13.48
N ILE A 5 45.89 -40.00 13.67
CA ILE A 5 46.12 -38.60 14.07
C ILE A 5 45.66 -37.65 12.96
N PHE A 6 45.91 -38.01 11.70
CA PHE A 6 45.46 -37.23 10.55
C PHE A 6 43.93 -37.19 10.43
N SER A 7 43.26 -38.34 10.60
CA SER A 7 41.79 -38.43 10.60
C SER A 7 41.15 -37.64 11.74
N HIS A 8 41.73 -37.67 12.96
CA HIS A 8 41.20 -36.90 14.10
C HIS A 8 41.37 -35.39 13.90
N ARG A 9 42.48 -34.94 13.30
CA ARG A 9 42.69 -33.53 12.99
C ARG A 9 41.72 -33.03 11.92
N ILE A 10 41.44 -33.83 10.89
CA ILE A 10 40.44 -33.49 9.88
C ILE A 10 39.05 -33.36 10.51
N LEU A 11 38.66 -34.31 11.36
CA LEU A 11 37.35 -34.27 12.03
C LEU A 11 37.22 -33.06 12.97
N GLN A 12 38.28 -32.72 13.71
CA GLN A 12 38.30 -31.53 14.57
C GLN A 12 38.21 -30.22 13.77
N PHE A 13 38.90 -30.14 12.63
CA PHE A 13 38.79 -28.99 11.72
C PHE A 13 37.39 -28.88 11.12
N GLN A 14 36.78 -29.99 10.71
CA GLN A 14 35.41 -30.00 10.18
C GLN A 14 34.39 -29.57 11.23
N LEU A 15 34.54 -30.04 12.47
CA LEU A 15 33.65 -29.65 13.57
C LEU A 15 33.81 -28.17 13.93
N ALA A 16 35.05 -27.66 13.96
CA ALA A 16 35.32 -26.25 14.22
C ALA A 16 34.72 -25.33 13.13
N LEU A 17 34.77 -25.77 11.86
CA LEU A 17 34.21 -25.02 10.74
C LEU A 17 32.68 -24.97 10.77
N LEU A 18 32.04 -26.07 11.17
CA LEU A 18 30.59 -26.14 11.39
C LEU A 18 30.14 -25.26 12.56
N ILE A 19 30.88 -25.27 13.68
CA ILE A 19 30.59 -24.42 14.83
C ILE A 19 30.76 -22.93 14.45
N PHE A 20 31.82 -22.58 13.71
CA PHE A 20 32.01 -21.22 13.23
C PHE A 20 30.84 -20.76 12.34
N ALA A 21 30.37 -21.61 11.42
CA ALA A 21 29.21 -21.29 10.57
C ALA A 21 27.91 -21.10 11.38
N LEU A 22 27.72 -21.83 12.48
CA LEU A 22 26.52 -21.73 13.33
C LEU A 22 26.54 -20.52 14.26
N PHE A 23 27.72 -20.07 14.72
CA PHE A 23 27.85 -18.95 15.67
C PHE A 23 28.20 -17.61 15.03
N PHE A 24 28.79 -17.59 13.83
CA PHE A 24 29.25 -16.37 13.16
C PHE A 24 28.55 -16.09 11.81
N ALA A 25 27.53 -16.85 11.44
CA ALA A 25 26.67 -16.43 10.34
C ALA A 25 25.97 -15.10 10.74
N PRO A 26 26.19 -13.99 10.01
CA PRO A 26 25.45 -12.77 10.26
C PRO A 26 23.95 -13.09 10.12
N PRO A 27 23.09 -12.59 11.02
CA PRO A 27 21.66 -12.78 10.88
C PRO A 27 21.24 -12.23 9.52
N CYS A 28 20.80 -13.13 8.62
CA CYS A 28 20.07 -12.73 7.43
C CYS A 28 18.73 -12.18 7.90
N TYR A 29 18.68 -10.87 8.16
CA TYR A 29 17.43 -10.16 8.24
C TYR A 29 16.80 -10.20 6.84
N ALA A 30 15.74 -10.99 6.69
CA ALA A 30 14.83 -10.81 5.58
C ALA A 30 14.21 -9.42 5.76
N GLU A 31 14.65 -8.44 4.98
CA GLU A 31 13.99 -7.14 4.91
C GLU A 31 12.54 -7.40 4.49
N ASN A 32 11.60 -7.09 5.38
CA ASN A 32 10.18 -7.23 5.08
C ASN A 32 9.80 -6.15 4.06
N ASN A 33 9.93 -6.47 2.78
CA ASN A 33 9.53 -5.58 1.68
C ASN A 33 7.99 -5.49 1.55
N THR A 34 7.29 -5.29 2.67
CA THR A 34 5.85 -5.06 2.70
C THR A 34 5.59 -3.63 2.26
N LEU A 35 5.06 -3.48 1.04
CA LEU A 35 4.59 -2.19 0.54
C LEU A 35 3.45 -1.67 1.44
N SER A 36 3.47 -0.38 1.73
CA SER A 36 2.47 0.29 2.56
C SER A 36 1.95 1.56 1.87
N PHE A 37 0.72 1.93 2.21
CA PHE A 37 0.11 3.17 1.75
C PHE A 37 0.51 4.30 2.70
N LEU A 38 0.89 5.44 2.14
CA LEU A 38 1.39 6.60 2.89
C LEU A 38 0.36 7.72 3.05
N GLY A 39 -0.69 7.73 2.23
CA GLY A 39 -1.63 8.83 2.13
C GLY A 39 -1.20 9.89 1.11
N SER A 40 -2.13 10.76 0.72
CA SER A 40 -1.85 11.75 -0.34
C SER A 40 -0.92 12.86 0.14
N GLU A 41 -0.94 13.15 1.43
CA GLU A 41 -0.09 14.15 2.08
C GLU A 41 1.40 13.84 1.90
N ALA A 42 1.78 12.56 1.90
CA ALA A 42 3.17 12.14 1.67
C ALA A 42 3.67 12.45 0.25
N CYS A 43 2.76 12.65 -0.71
CA CYS A 43 3.12 13.00 -2.08
C CYS A 43 3.46 14.49 -2.24
N GLN A 44 2.98 15.35 -1.33
CA GLN A 44 3.02 16.82 -1.50
C GLN A 44 4.45 17.38 -1.59
N GLU A 45 5.39 16.80 -0.85
CA GLU A 45 6.76 17.35 -0.74
C GLU A 45 7.50 17.31 -2.09
N CYS A 46 7.33 16.22 -2.86
CA CYS A 46 7.97 16.05 -4.17
C CYS A 46 7.05 16.39 -5.35
N HIS A 47 5.73 16.30 -5.17
CA HIS A 47 4.70 16.54 -6.19
C HIS A 47 3.67 17.59 -5.75
N PRO A 48 4.10 18.85 -5.50
CA PRO A 48 3.23 19.87 -4.92
C PRO A 48 2.11 20.30 -5.87
N ASP A 49 2.39 20.37 -7.18
CA ASP A 49 1.43 20.83 -8.18
C ASP A 49 0.33 19.79 -8.41
N GLU A 50 0.71 18.51 -8.55
CA GLU A 50 -0.24 17.41 -8.69
C GLU A 50 -1.07 17.23 -7.43
N TYR A 51 -0.43 17.30 -6.25
CA TYR A 51 -1.14 17.24 -4.98
C TYR A 51 -2.17 18.37 -4.86
N LEU A 52 -1.78 19.61 -5.15
CA LEU A 52 -2.65 20.78 -5.07
C LEU A 52 -3.83 20.67 -6.06
N SER A 53 -3.56 20.27 -7.30
CA SER A 53 -4.61 20.06 -8.30
C SER A 53 -5.59 18.99 -7.83
N PHE A 54 -5.06 17.88 -7.32
CA PHE A 54 -5.85 16.76 -6.83
C PHE A 54 -6.76 17.17 -5.65
N ILE A 55 -6.23 17.78 -4.60
CA ILE A 55 -7.05 18.12 -3.43
C ILE A 55 -8.10 19.19 -3.75
N THR A 56 -7.78 20.11 -4.67
CA THR A 56 -8.67 21.19 -5.09
C THR A 56 -9.82 20.66 -5.95
N HIS A 57 -9.50 19.90 -6.98
CA HIS A 57 -10.45 19.58 -8.05
C HIS A 57 -11.05 18.18 -7.95
N ALA A 58 -10.31 17.20 -7.41
CA ALA A 58 -10.78 15.84 -7.35
C ALA A 58 -11.75 15.64 -6.18
N LYS A 59 -13.02 15.34 -6.46
CA LYS A 59 -14.01 15.05 -5.40
C LYS A 59 -13.60 13.88 -4.49
N LYS A 60 -12.79 12.96 -5.01
CA LYS A 60 -12.29 11.79 -4.27
C LYS A 60 -11.31 12.15 -3.14
N SER A 61 -10.66 13.32 -3.19
CA SER A 61 -9.84 13.83 -2.08
C SER A 61 -10.63 14.03 -0.78
N ARG A 62 -11.96 14.07 -0.89
CA ARG A 62 -12.93 14.22 0.21
C ARG A 62 -13.97 13.11 0.20
N SER A 63 -13.64 11.93 -0.34
CA SER A 63 -14.56 10.80 -0.53
C SER A 63 -15.20 10.32 0.77
N PHE A 64 -14.48 10.38 1.90
CA PHE A 64 -14.99 9.88 3.18
C PHE A 64 -16.21 10.66 3.68
N ASN A 65 -16.35 11.93 3.28
CA ASN A 65 -17.52 12.76 3.63
C ASN A 65 -18.84 12.11 3.22
N SER A 66 -18.85 11.33 2.14
CA SER A 66 -20.07 10.60 1.72
C SER A 66 -20.34 9.36 2.56
N VAL A 67 -19.30 8.72 3.09
CA VAL A 67 -19.43 7.59 4.01
C VAL A 67 -20.07 8.07 5.32
N THR A 68 -19.50 9.12 5.93
CA THR A 68 -20.03 9.74 7.15
C THR A 68 -21.48 10.21 7.01
N LYS A 69 -21.90 10.64 5.82
CA LYS A 69 -23.29 11.05 5.58
C LYS A 69 -24.26 9.87 5.56
N LEU A 70 -23.83 8.70 5.09
CA LEU A 70 -24.68 7.53 4.89
C LEU A 70 -24.61 6.53 6.04
N GLU A 71 -23.55 6.55 6.85
CA GLU A 71 -23.31 5.54 7.89
C GLU A 71 -24.41 5.46 8.96
N LYS A 72 -25.10 6.57 9.26
CA LYS A 72 -26.10 6.66 10.35
C LYS A 72 -27.33 5.74 10.18
N GLY A 73 -27.52 5.15 9.01
CA GLY A 73 -28.61 4.22 8.71
C GLY A 73 -28.13 2.84 8.25
N LEU A 74 -26.84 2.54 8.39
CA LEU A 74 -26.22 1.33 7.88
C LEU A 74 -25.66 0.49 9.02
N THR A 75 -25.67 -0.82 8.83
CA THR A 75 -24.91 -1.74 9.66
C THR A 75 -23.41 -1.55 9.40
N ARG A 76 -22.57 -2.02 10.33
CA ARG A 76 -21.12 -1.95 10.19
C ARG A 76 -20.63 -2.60 8.88
N ASP A 77 -21.13 -3.80 8.57
CA ASP A 77 -20.77 -4.53 7.35
C ASP A 77 -21.18 -3.78 6.07
N GLU A 78 -22.25 -2.98 6.12
CA GLU A 78 -22.66 -2.14 4.99
C GLU A 78 -21.76 -0.91 4.83
N VAL A 79 -21.32 -0.30 5.94
CA VAL A 79 -20.35 0.81 5.92
C VAL A 79 -18.99 0.33 5.41
N GLU A 80 -18.54 -0.85 5.82
CA GLU A 80 -17.27 -1.42 5.36
C GLU A 80 -17.23 -1.62 3.83
N LYS A 81 -18.38 -1.93 3.20
CA LYS A 81 -18.51 -1.98 1.74
C LYS A 81 -18.36 -0.61 1.05
N CYS A 82 -18.41 0.50 1.78
CA CYS A 82 -18.13 1.83 1.25
C CYS A 82 -16.62 2.10 1.16
N TYR A 83 -15.84 1.56 2.11
CA TYR A 83 -14.40 1.82 2.21
C TYR A 83 -13.65 1.37 0.96
N SER A 84 -14.07 0.27 0.31
CA SER A 84 -13.44 -0.23 -0.92
C SER A 84 -13.26 0.80 -2.03
N CYS A 85 -14.13 1.82 -2.09
CA CYS A 85 -14.08 2.88 -3.11
C CYS A 85 -13.82 4.28 -2.53
N HIS A 86 -14.00 4.47 -1.23
CA HIS A 86 -13.97 5.78 -0.58
C HIS A 86 -12.76 6.00 0.34
N THR A 87 -11.90 5.01 0.52
CA THR A 87 -10.67 5.12 1.30
C THR A 87 -9.48 4.60 0.48
N THR A 88 -8.26 4.75 1.00
CA THR A 88 -7.04 4.30 0.33
C THR A 88 -6.62 2.92 0.84
N GLY A 89 -6.56 1.94 -0.06
CA GLY A 89 -5.97 0.63 0.24
C GLY A 89 -6.78 -0.28 1.16
N TYR A 90 -8.07 -0.02 1.43
CA TYR A 90 -8.89 -0.90 2.28
C TYR A 90 -8.85 -2.36 1.81
N GLY A 91 -8.64 -3.28 2.76
CA GLY A 91 -8.48 -4.72 2.50
C GLY A 91 -7.12 -5.12 1.90
N LYS A 92 -6.16 -4.19 1.74
CA LYS A 92 -4.79 -4.47 1.30
C LYS A 92 -3.80 -4.31 2.46
N PRO A 93 -2.65 -5.02 2.44
CA PRO A 93 -1.59 -4.82 3.42
C PRO A 93 -1.17 -3.35 3.50
N GLY A 94 -1.09 -2.82 4.72
CA GLY A 94 -0.70 -1.43 4.99
C GLY A 94 -1.70 -0.37 4.50
N GLY A 95 -2.93 -0.75 4.17
CA GLY A 95 -3.99 0.18 3.73
C GLY A 95 -4.92 0.63 4.87
N PHE A 96 -6.00 1.33 4.50
CA PHE A 96 -6.99 1.84 5.45
C PHE A 96 -7.60 0.72 6.30
N ILE A 97 -7.68 0.96 7.61
CA ILE A 97 -8.32 0.09 8.61
C ILE A 97 -9.62 0.77 9.09
N ASP A 98 -9.46 1.92 9.75
CA ASP A 98 -10.54 2.81 10.16
C ASP A 98 -10.03 4.26 10.28
N SER A 99 -10.95 5.18 10.58
CA SER A 99 -10.69 6.62 10.69
C SER A 99 -9.76 7.00 11.83
N GLU A 100 -9.65 6.16 12.85
CA GLU A 100 -8.89 6.39 14.07
C GLU A 100 -7.45 5.86 13.93
N GLN A 101 -7.29 4.65 13.40
CA GLN A 101 -6.01 3.98 13.21
C GLN A 101 -5.26 4.49 11.98
N THR A 102 -5.99 4.80 10.91
CA THR A 102 -5.39 5.21 9.62
C THR A 102 -6.02 6.50 9.06
N PRO A 103 -6.04 7.61 9.82
CA PRO A 103 -6.72 8.84 9.43
C PRO A 103 -6.21 9.43 8.10
N HIS A 104 -4.93 9.23 7.78
CA HIS A 104 -4.28 9.68 6.54
C HIS A 104 -4.72 8.87 5.30
N LEU A 105 -5.33 7.69 5.49
CA LEU A 105 -5.84 6.85 4.40
C LEU A 105 -7.37 6.94 4.24
N LYS A 106 -8.03 7.82 5.00
CA LYS A 106 -9.51 7.89 5.04
C LYS A 106 -10.15 8.29 3.71
N ASN A 107 -9.45 9.04 2.88
CA ASN A 107 -9.97 9.44 1.57
C ASN A 107 -9.38 8.56 0.47
N ALA A 108 -10.05 8.51 -0.68
CA ALA A 108 -9.56 7.87 -1.89
C ALA A 108 -8.51 8.80 -2.53
N GLY A 109 -7.25 8.61 -2.13
CA GLY A 109 -6.12 9.46 -2.43
C GLY A 109 -5.34 9.06 -3.70
N CYS A 110 -4.13 9.61 -3.84
CA CYS A 110 -3.22 9.32 -4.95
C CYS A 110 -3.04 7.81 -5.17
N GLU A 111 -2.79 7.09 -4.08
CA GLU A 111 -2.41 5.67 -4.07
C GLU A 111 -3.56 4.72 -4.41
N VAL A 112 -4.81 5.20 -4.50
CA VAL A 112 -5.92 4.40 -5.05
C VAL A 112 -5.66 4.05 -6.51
N CYS A 113 -5.06 4.98 -7.27
CA CYS A 113 -4.72 4.77 -8.67
C CYS A 113 -3.25 4.42 -8.87
N HIS A 114 -2.35 5.06 -8.11
CA HIS A 114 -0.91 4.91 -8.25
C HIS A 114 -0.33 3.67 -7.53
N GLY A 115 -1.10 3.04 -6.65
CA GLY A 115 -0.62 1.96 -5.78
C GLY A 115 0.15 2.46 -4.55
N PRO A 116 0.60 1.56 -3.66
CA PRO A 116 1.30 1.93 -2.42
C PRO A 116 2.64 2.62 -2.73
N GLY A 117 2.84 3.83 -2.18
CA GLY A 117 3.98 4.68 -2.49
C GLY A 117 5.22 4.45 -1.63
N SER A 118 5.18 3.55 -0.63
CA SER A 118 6.27 3.40 0.35
C SER A 118 7.64 3.15 -0.28
N ARG A 119 7.71 2.27 -1.29
CA ARG A 119 8.97 1.96 -2.00
C ARG A 119 9.42 3.11 -2.90
N HIS A 120 8.48 3.81 -3.53
CA HIS A 120 8.79 4.96 -4.35
C HIS A 120 9.40 6.09 -3.53
N VAL A 121 8.84 6.38 -2.34
CA VAL A 121 9.41 7.39 -1.44
C VAL A 121 10.80 6.99 -0.93
N GLN A 122 11.02 5.70 -0.65
CA GLN A 122 12.34 5.21 -0.19
C GLN A 122 13.42 5.28 -1.27
N THR A 123 13.07 4.97 -2.52
CA THR A 123 14.04 4.81 -3.61
C THR A 123 14.13 6.02 -4.54
N LEU A 124 13.12 6.89 -4.52
CA LEU A 124 12.89 8.00 -5.44
C LEU A 124 12.83 7.58 -6.93
N ARG A 125 12.59 6.30 -7.20
CA ARG A 125 12.51 5.76 -8.57
C ARG A 125 11.08 5.79 -9.07
N ALA A 126 10.85 6.35 -10.26
CA ALA A 126 9.54 6.37 -10.89
C ALA A 126 8.97 4.96 -11.15
N ASP A 127 9.82 3.95 -11.38
CA ASP A 127 9.40 2.57 -11.64
C ASP A 127 8.78 1.87 -10.41
N ASP A 128 9.02 2.40 -9.21
CA ASP A 128 8.51 1.83 -7.95
C ASP A 128 7.08 2.30 -7.63
N ILE A 129 6.44 3.09 -8.51
CA ILE A 129 5.03 3.50 -8.42
C ILE A 129 4.40 3.51 -9.82
N LYS A 130 3.08 3.31 -9.90
CA LYS A 130 2.39 3.36 -11.20
C LYS A 130 2.27 4.81 -11.68
N GLY A 131 3.15 5.27 -12.57
CA GLY A 131 3.09 6.65 -13.10
C GLY A 131 1.98 6.90 -14.13
N ILE A 132 1.72 5.95 -15.03
CA ILE A 132 0.75 6.11 -16.13
C ILE A 132 -0.56 5.39 -15.76
N LEU A 133 -1.65 6.16 -15.73
CA LEU A 133 -3.00 5.64 -15.47
C LEU A 133 -3.77 5.38 -16.76
N THR A 134 -4.62 4.37 -16.71
CA THR A 134 -5.53 3.97 -17.79
C THR A 134 -6.98 4.06 -17.31
N THR A 135 -7.93 3.97 -18.24
CA THR A 135 -9.35 3.90 -17.90
C THR A 135 -9.71 2.69 -17.05
N GLU A 136 -8.94 1.59 -17.13
CA GLU A 136 -9.17 0.40 -16.31
C GLU A 136 -8.94 0.68 -14.81
N ASP A 137 -8.02 1.59 -14.47
CA ASP A 137 -7.76 1.98 -13.08
C ASP A 137 -8.97 2.66 -12.44
N CYS A 138 -9.77 3.37 -13.23
CA CYS A 138 -11.01 3.99 -12.77
C CYS A 138 -12.14 2.97 -12.55
N LYS A 139 -12.11 1.85 -13.29
CA LYS A 139 -13.19 0.84 -13.26
C LYS A 139 -13.18 -0.02 -12.00
N GLN A 140 -12.16 0.07 -11.16
CA GLN A 140 -12.19 -0.58 -9.83
C GLN A 140 -13.39 -0.10 -9.00
N CYS A 141 -13.74 1.19 -9.15
CA CYS A 141 -14.84 1.81 -8.41
C CYS A 141 -16.01 2.22 -9.32
N HIS A 142 -15.74 2.63 -10.56
CA HIS A 142 -16.74 3.13 -11.50
C HIS A 142 -17.32 2.02 -12.39
N ILE A 143 -18.01 1.05 -11.78
CA ILE A 143 -18.72 -0.03 -12.49
C ILE A 143 -20.20 0.27 -12.71
N SER A 144 -20.75 -0.27 -13.80
CA SER A 144 -22.15 -0.05 -14.22
C SER A 144 -23.18 -0.44 -13.16
N GLU A 145 -22.90 -1.48 -12.38
CA GLU A 145 -23.73 -1.93 -11.26
C GLU A 145 -23.84 -0.87 -10.17
N ARG A 146 -22.72 -0.31 -9.70
CA ARG A 146 -22.68 0.75 -8.68
C ARG A 146 -23.34 2.04 -9.17
N ILE A 147 -23.15 2.37 -10.44
CA ILE A 147 -23.75 3.55 -11.08
C ILE A 147 -25.29 3.43 -11.08
N LYS A 148 -25.83 2.24 -11.38
CA LYS A 148 -27.26 1.95 -11.32
C LYS A 148 -27.80 2.01 -9.89
N ALA A 149 -27.06 1.47 -8.92
CA ALA A 149 -27.47 1.40 -7.51
C ALA A 149 -27.72 2.79 -6.89
N PHE A 150 -26.94 3.80 -7.28
CA PHE A 150 -27.08 5.15 -6.71
C PHE A 150 -27.70 6.19 -7.66
N ARG A 151 -28.17 5.79 -8.86
CA ARG A 151 -28.70 6.69 -9.90
C ARG A 151 -27.76 7.88 -10.24
N TYR A 152 -26.45 7.73 -10.06
CA TYR A 152 -25.49 8.78 -10.41
C TYR A 152 -25.07 8.66 -11.86
N LYS A 153 -24.93 9.79 -12.56
CA LYS A 153 -24.24 9.83 -13.86
C LYS A 153 -22.77 9.43 -13.63
N PRO A 154 -22.20 8.49 -14.40
CA PRO A 154 -20.78 8.13 -14.30
C PRO A 154 -19.91 9.39 -14.44
N MET A 155 -19.25 9.81 -13.37
CA MET A 155 -18.28 10.92 -13.43
C MET A 155 -16.86 10.35 -13.57
N ILE A 156 -16.62 9.59 -14.63
CA ILE A 156 -15.26 9.10 -14.95
C ILE A 156 -14.31 10.29 -15.23
N ARG A 157 -14.85 11.44 -15.63
CA ARG A 157 -14.10 12.69 -15.93
C ARG A 157 -14.29 13.79 -14.89
N GLY A 158 -14.68 13.46 -13.66
CA GLY A 158 -14.98 14.44 -12.60
C GLY A 158 -13.77 15.10 -11.93
N GLY A 159 -12.61 15.15 -12.60
CA GLY A 159 -11.33 15.55 -12.02
C GLY A 159 -10.65 14.37 -11.32
N ALA A 160 -9.72 13.71 -12.02
CA ALA A 160 -8.77 12.79 -11.40
C ALA A 160 -7.41 13.47 -11.15
N HIS A 161 -7.21 14.61 -11.81
CA HIS A 161 -6.08 15.53 -11.79
C HIS A 161 -6.66 16.88 -12.24
#